data_AF-C1AWR0-F1
#
_entry.id   AF-C1AWR0-F1
#
_cell.length_a   1.000
_cell.length_b   1.000
_cell.length_c   1.000
_cell.angle_alpha   90.00
_cell.angle_beta   90.00
_cell.angle_gamma   90.00
#
_symmetry.space_group_name_H-M   'P 1'
#
loop_
_entity.id
_entity.type
_entity.pdbx_description
1 polymer ?
#
loop_
_entity_poly.entity_id
_entity_poly.type
_entity_poly.pdbx_seq_one_letter_code
_entity_poly.pdbx_strand_id
1 'polypeptide(L)'
;MISRLRASFSSIVSTEHGHNRLTTTFYATLFAEHPEFRALFPAALDQQAHRLFQALQYVIDNLEDEDRVLGFLGQLGRDHRKYGVEARHYFASGHALLVAVQSSFTQAIWTPSLTAAWTELLDLLLHTMADAADNDDLPAAWGATVVDHERRLDDLAIVRLETDSPIPYGAGQYLSVQIPQRPRMWRYLSAAIPANPYGQLEFHVRRVSGGWVSPAIVNETQVGDRWLLSSPLGGLEVDRDSGQDVLMIGSGTGIAPLRAQVMEMAMRSNNPRVHMFVGGKYPCDLYDIETLWHLSLSNPWLTVVPVSEEDEDPWWHTIPAPEAPPGLHQRLQGQLGRVVARFGSWADRQIQISGSPAMIKTTVYALQGGGTPPELIRHDPLI
;
A
#
# COMPACT_ATOMS: atom_id res chain seq x y z
N MET A 1 -14.67 -27.97 8.99
CA MET A 1 -14.46 -26.77 9.83
C MET A 1 -14.59 -25.51 8.99
N ILE A 2 -13.74 -25.32 7.97
CA ILE A 2 -13.72 -24.16 7.05
C ILE A 2 -15.10 -23.77 6.51
N SER A 3 -15.87 -24.73 5.98
CA SER A 3 -17.21 -24.46 5.45
C SER A 3 -18.17 -23.86 6.48
N ARG A 4 -18.06 -24.27 7.76
CA ARG A 4 -18.85 -23.71 8.86
C ARG A 4 -18.43 -22.28 9.16
N LEU A 5 -17.12 -22.01 9.20
CA LEU A 5 -16.58 -20.66 9.43
C LEU A 5 -17.05 -19.70 8.34
N ARG A 6 -16.89 -20.06 7.06
CA ARG A 6 -17.36 -19.26 5.91
C ARG A 6 -18.87 -19.00 5.97
N ALA A 7 -19.68 -20.04 6.17
CA ALA A 7 -21.13 -19.88 6.28
C ALA A 7 -21.53 -19.00 7.48
N SER A 8 -20.86 -19.18 8.61
CA SER A 8 -21.11 -18.43 9.83
C SER A 8 -20.79 -16.94 9.64
N PHE A 9 -19.64 -16.60 9.04
CA PHE A 9 -19.26 -15.22 8.76
C PHE A 9 -20.15 -14.60 7.69
N SER A 10 -20.48 -15.34 6.63
CA SER A 10 -21.41 -14.90 5.58
C SER A 10 -22.77 -14.49 6.17
N SER A 11 -23.26 -15.19 7.19
CA SER A 11 -24.51 -14.81 7.88
C SER A 11 -24.42 -13.46 8.60
N ILE A 12 -23.25 -13.14 9.18
CA ILE A 12 -22.98 -11.83 9.79
C ILE A 12 -22.97 -10.77 8.68
N VAL A 13 -22.28 -11.03 7.58
CA VAL A 13 -22.18 -10.13 6.41
C VAL A 13 -23.54 -9.82 5.80
N SER A 14 -24.40 -10.83 5.66
CA SER A 14 -25.73 -10.67 5.07
C SER A 14 -26.73 -9.95 5.98
N THR A 15 -26.45 -9.86 7.28
CA THR A 15 -27.35 -9.19 8.21
C THR A 15 -27.18 -7.67 8.09
N GLU A 16 -28.29 -6.93 8.07
CA GLU A 16 -28.27 -5.47 8.01
C GLU A 16 -27.40 -4.89 9.15
N HIS A 17 -26.42 -4.05 8.81
CA HIS A 17 -25.42 -3.49 9.72
C HIS A 17 -24.55 -4.53 10.46
N GLY A 18 -24.45 -5.77 9.98
CA GLY A 18 -23.72 -6.85 10.65
C GLY A 18 -22.23 -6.55 10.84
N HIS A 19 -21.57 -5.97 9.83
CA HIS A 19 -20.16 -5.56 9.94
C HIS A 19 -19.94 -4.55 11.07
N ASN A 20 -20.80 -3.53 11.13
CA ASN A 20 -20.69 -2.46 12.14
C ASN A 20 -20.99 -2.99 13.54
N ARG A 21 -22.00 -3.87 13.68
CA ARG A 21 -22.27 -4.55 14.96
C ARG A 21 -21.07 -5.35 15.43
N LEU A 22 -20.48 -6.18 14.58
CA LEU A 22 -19.30 -6.98 14.94
C LEU A 22 -18.16 -6.10 15.45
N THR A 23 -17.78 -5.07 14.70
CA THR A 23 -16.65 -4.22 15.09
C THR A 23 -16.96 -3.37 16.32
N THR A 24 -18.18 -2.87 16.44
CA THR A 24 -18.61 -2.06 17.60
C THR A 24 -18.63 -2.91 18.87
N THR A 25 -19.18 -4.12 18.82
CA THR A 25 -19.17 -5.04 19.95
C THR A 25 -17.74 -5.43 20.32
N PHE A 26 -16.87 -5.71 19.33
CA PHE A 26 -15.46 -6.00 19.59
C PHE A 26 -14.78 -4.89 20.42
N TYR A 27 -14.84 -3.63 19.97
CA TYR A 27 -14.21 -2.54 20.70
C TYR A 27 -14.88 -2.25 22.05
N ALA A 28 -16.21 -2.35 22.12
CA ALA A 28 -16.93 -2.17 23.37
C ALA A 28 -16.53 -3.21 24.41
N THR A 29 -16.46 -4.48 24.03
CA THR A 29 -16.02 -5.57 24.91
C THR A 29 -14.55 -5.39 25.31
N LEU A 30 -13.66 -5.14 24.33
CA LEU A 30 -12.23 -4.97 24.59
C LEU A 30 -11.95 -3.85 25.59
N PHE A 31 -12.57 -2.68 25.42
CA PHE A 31 -12.32 -1.54 26.31
C PHE A 31 -13.10 -1.60 27.62
N ALA A 32 -14.17 -2.39 27.70
CA ALA A 32 -14.84 -2.66 28.97
C ALA A 32 -14.00 -3.58 29.86
N GLU A 33 -13.37 -4.60 29.28
CA GLU A 33 -12.53 -5.56 29.99
C GLU A 33 -11.11 -5.02 30.25
N HIS A 34 -10.56 -4.28 29.29
CA HIS A 34 -9.21 -3.72 29.31
C HIS A 34 -9.18 -2.23 28.94
N PRO A 35 -9.65 -1.33 29.82
CA PRO A 35 -9.69 0.11 29.55
C PRO A 35 -8.33 0.71 29.16
N GLU A 36 -7.24 0.15 29.69
CA GLU A 36 -5.87 0.58 29.42
C GLU A 36 -5.44 0.40 27.96
N PHE A 37 -6.06 -0.52 27.22
CA PHE A 37 -5.72 -0.73 25.80
C PHE A 37 -6.19 0.39 24.89
N ARG A 38 -7.08 1.27 25.37
CA ARG A 38 -7.57 2.41 24.58
C ARG A 38 -6.43 3.27 24.03
N ALA A 39 -5.30 3.34 24.75
CA ALA A 39 -4.12 4.10 24.36
C ALA A 39 -3.42 3.59 23.09
N LEU A 40 -3.62 2.31 22.73
CA LEU A 40 -3.05 1.67 21.54
C LEU A 40 -3.80 2.03 20.25
N PHE A 41 -5.00 2.60 20.38
CA PHE A 41 -5.89 2.87 19.24
C PHE A 41 -6.01 4.37 18.94
N PRO A 42 -6.28 4.75 17.68
CA PRO A 42 -6.56 6.14 17.32
C PRO A 42 -7.80 6.70 18.03
N ALA A 43 -7.95 8.03 18.06
CA ALA A 43 -9.09 8.69 18.69
C ALA A 43 -10.42 8.31 18.00
N ALA A 44 -10.46 8.30 16.67
CA ALA A 44 -11.58 7.82 15.88
C ALA A 44 -11.33 6.38 15.41
N LEU A 45 -12.32 5.50 15.54
CA LEU A 45 -12.18 4.07 15.28
C LEU A 45 -12.79 3.63 13.94
N ASP A 46 -13.53 4.46 13.20
CA ASP A 46 -14.30 4.02 12.02
C ASP A 46 -13.43 3.36 10.96
N GLN A 47 -12.29 3.99 10.61
CA GLN A 47 -11.34 3.41 9.66
C GLN A 47 -10.66 2.15 10.20
N GLN A 48 -10.38 2.12 11.51
CA GLN A 48 -9.73 0.97 12.13
C GLN A 48 -10.69 -0.23 12.25
N ALA A 49 -11.96 0.03 12.54
CA ALA A 49 -13.04 -0.95 12.51
C ALA A 49 -13.20 -1.55 11.11
N HIS A 50 -13.20 -0.71 10.08
CA HIS A 50 -13.25 -1.17 8.69
C HIS A 50 -12.08 -2.09 8.34
N ARG A 51 -10.85 -1.71 8.71
CA ARG A 51 -9.64 -2.52 8.47
C ARG A 51 -9.66 -3.85 9.21
N LEU A 52 -10.08 -3.86 10.48
CA LEU A 52 -10.26 -5.09 11.26
C LEU A 52 -11.22 -6.04 10.55
N PHE A 53 -12.37 -5.53 10.10
CA PHE A 53 -13.36 -6.33 9.39
C PHE A 53 -12.80 -6.90 8.07
N GLN A 54 -12.12 -6.08 7.28
CA GLN A 54 -11.48 -6.51 6.03
C GLN A 54 -10.41 -7.58 6.26
N ALA A 55 -9.60 -7.46 7.32
CA ALA A 55 -8.59 -8.45 7.66
C ALA A 55 -9.23 -9.81 8.04
N LEU A 56 -10.32 -9.79 8.80
CA LEU A 56 -11.09 -11.01 9.13
C LEU A 56 -11.68 -11.64 7.89
N GLN A 57 -12.29 -10.82 7.01
CA GLN A 57 -12.84 -11.30 5.74
C GLN A 57 -11.74 -11.94 4.88
N TYR A 58 -10.58 -11.29 4.74
CA TYR A 58 -9.45 -11.83 3.98
C TYR A 58 -9.04 -13.21 4.49
N VAL A 59 -8.88 -13.38 5.80
CA VAL A 59 -8.49 -14.68 6.38
C VAL A 59 -9.56 -15.73 6.06
N ILE A 60 -10.84 -15.42 6.26
CA ILE A 60 -11.95 -16.36 6.06
C ILE A 60 -12.10 -16.77 4.59
N ASP A 61 -11.90 -15.84 3.67
CA ASP A 61 -11.95 -16.09 2.23
C ASP A 61 -10.79 -17.00 1.80
N ASN A 62 -9.62 -16.91 2.43
CA ASN A 62 -8.40 -17.63 2.07
C ASN A 62 -8.04 -18.83 2.98
N LEU A 63 -8.96 -19.33 3.82
CA LEU A 63 -8.70 -20.46 4.76
C LEU A 63 -8.18 -21.76 4.13
N GLU A 64 -8.27 -21.93 2.81
CA GLU A 64 -7.76 -23.10 2.09
C GLU A 64 -6.28 -22.93 1.66
N ASP A 65 -5.74 -21.72 1.72
CA ASP A 65 -4.37 -21.36 1.34
C ASP A 65 -3.59 -20.96 2.62
N GLU A 66 -3.05 -21.97 3.30
CA GLU A 66 -2.41 -21.82 4.61
C GLU A 66 -1.19 -20.88 4.55
N ASP A 67 -0.30 -21.07 3.58
CA ASP A 67 0.91 -20.24 3.42
C ASP A 67 0.56 -18.76 3.25
N ARG A 68 -0.48 -18.46 2.46
CA ARG A 68 -0.97 -17.10 2.26
C ARG A 68 -1.54 -16.49 3.54
N VAL A 69 -2.33 -17.25 4.28
CA VAL A 69 -2.93 -16.79 5.54
C VAL A 69 -1.84 -16.56 6.59
N LEU A 70 -0.93 -17.52 6.78
CA LEU A 70 0.17 -17.40 7.76
C LEU A 70 1.11 -16.24 7.41
N GLY A 71 1.45 -16.06 6.12
CA GLY A 71 2.25 -14.94 5.66
C GLY A 71 1.59 -13.58 5.95
N PHE A 72 0.30 -13.44 5.67
CA PHE A 72 -0.48 -12.24 5.97
C PHE A 72 -0.53 -11.94 7.47
N LEU A 73 -0.81 -12.95 8.30
CA LEU A 73 -0.90 -12.79 9.76
C LEU A 73 0.44 -12.47 10.38
N GLY A 74 1.51 -13.15 9.97
CA GLY A 74 2.84 -12.85 10.45
C GLY A 74 3.24 -11.40 10.14
N GLN A 75 2.90 -10.91 8.95
CA GLN A 75 3.16 -9.53 8.58
C GLN A 75 2.33 -8.54 9.42
N LEU A 76 1.05 -8.84 9.66
CA LEU A 76 0.18 -8.02 10.49
C LEU A 76 0.67 -7.98 11.95
N GLY A 77 1.16 -9.09 12.48
CA GLY A 77 1.82 -9.19 13.79
C GLY A 77 3.03 -8.26 13.91
N ARG A 78 3.97 -8.35 12.95
CA ARG A 78 5.13 -7.45 12.89
C ARG A 78 4.73 -5.97 12.82
N ASP A 79 3.76 -5.63 11.99
CA ASP A 79 3.28 -4.25 11.83
C ASP A 79 2.63 -3.69 13.11
N HIS A 80 2.01 -4.54 13.92
CA HIS A 80 1.38 -4.12 15.19
C HIS A 80 2.40 -3.66 16.24
N ARG A 81 3.67 -4.08 16.16
CA ARG A 81 4.73 -3.71 17.12
C ARG A 81 4.91 -2.20 17.23
N LYS A 82 4.71 -1.45 16.13
CA LYS A 82 4.83 0.02 16.11
C LYS A 82 3.81 0.75 17.00
N TYR A 83 2.72 0.07 17.37
CA TYR A 83 1.70 0.58 18.28
C TYR A 83 1.97 0.20 19.75
N GLY A 84 3.04 -0.56 20.04
CA GLY A 84 3.31 -1.10 21.37
C GLY A 84 2.49 -2.35 21.71
N VAL A 85 2.00 -3.07 20.70
CA VAL A 85 1.26 -4.31 20.89
C VAL A 85 2.23 -5.44 21.26
N GLU A 86 2.10 -5.91 22.49
CA GLU A 86 2.72 -7.11 23.05
C GLU A 86 1.79 -8.34 23.00
N ALA A 87 2.35 -9.55 23.19
CA ALA A 87 1.63 -10.83 23.26
C ALA A 87 0.33 -10.79 24.11
N ARG A 88 0.36 -10.16 25.30
CA ARG A 88 -0.81 -10.06 26.19
C ARG A 88 -2.03 -9.38 25.57
N HIS A 89 -1.83 -8.46 24.62
CA HIS A 89 -2.94 -7.77 23.95
C HIS A 89 -3.67 -8.67 22.95
N TYR A 90 -2.97 -9.63 22.34
CA TYR A 90 -3.57 -10.59 21.41
C TYR A 90 -4.57 -11.49 22.12
N PHE A 91 -4.21 -12.06 23.27
CA PHE A 91 -5.09 -12.93 24.05
C PHE A 91 -6.42 -12.26 24.42
N ALA A 92 -6.35 -11.03 24.94
CA ALA A 92 -7.54 -10.24 25.26
C ALA A 92 -8.37 -9.87 24.01
N SER A 93 -7.70 -9.57 22.89
CA SER A 93 -8.38 -9.30 21.62
C SER A 93 -9.13 -10.54 21.10
N GLY A 94 -8.59 -11.74 21.29
CA GLY A 94 -9.25 -13.00 20.94
C GLY A 94 -10.58 -13.20 21.65
N HIS A 95 -10.59 -12.99 22.97
CA HIS A 95 -11.82 -13.09 23.76
C HIS A 95 -12.89 -12.09 23.28
N ALA A 96 -12.51 -10.81 23.15
CA ALA A 96 -13.42 -9.77 22.68
C ALA A 96 -13.97 -10.06 21.28
N LEU A 97 -13.15 -10.63 20.38
CA LEU A 97 -13.56 -10.98 19.03
C LEU A 97 -14.52 -12.18 19.00
N LEU A 98 -14.29 -13.20 19.84
CA LEU A 98 -15.22 -14.32 19.98
C LEU A 98 -16.60 -13.86 20.47
N VAL A 99 -16.63 -12.99 21.49
CA VAL A 99 -17.87 -12.37 22.01
C VAL A 99 -18.57 -11.56 20.92
N ALA A 100 -17.81 -10.79 20.14
CA ALA A 100 -18.36 -9.96 19.07
C ALA A 100 -18.97 -10.79 17.94
N VAL A 101 -18.30 -11.87 17.52
CA VAL A 101 -18.83 -12.82 16.55
C VAL A 101 -20.11 -13.45 17.10
N GLN A 102 -20.07 -14.00 18.32
CA GLN A 102 -21.24 -14.63 18.93
C GLN A 102 -22.43 -13.67 19.05
N SER A 103 -22.20 -12.42 19.45
CA SER A 103 -23.25 -11.40 19.60
C SER A 103 -23.82 -10.92 18.26
N SER A 104 -23.09 -11.13 17.16
CA SER A 104 -23.54 -10.78 15.81
C SER A 104 -24.49 -11.83 15.21
N PHE A 105 -24.61 -13.01 15.83
CA PHE A 105 -25.57 -14.05 15.44
C PHE A 105 -26.96 -13.72 15.97
N THR A 106 -27.79 -13.10 15.13
CA THR A 106 -29.18 -12.74 15.49
C THR A 106 -30.22 -13.73 14.97
N GLN A 107 -29.95 -14.40 13.84
CA GLN A 107 -30.92 -15.29 13.16
C GLN A 107 -30.50 -16.76 13.15
N ALA A 108 -29.19 -17.04 13.20
CA ALA A 108 -28.65 -18.39 13.18
C ALA A 108 -28.35 -18.88 14.61
N ILE A 109 -28.52 -20.19 14.84
CA ILE A 109 -28.23 -20.80 16.14
C ILE A 109 -26.72 -20.87 16.34
N TRP A 110 -26.23 -20.21 17.40
CA TRP A 110 -24.87 -20.42 17.89
C TRP A 110 -24.77 -21.79 18.55
N THR A 111 -23.89 -22.66 18.04
CA THR A 111 -23.73 -24.03 18.55
C THR A 111 -22.37 -24.24 19.20
N PRO A 112 -22.21 -25.22 20.11
CA PRO A 112 -20.89 -25.56 20.66
C PRO A 112 -19.85 -25.88 19.57
N SER A 113 -20.28 -26.44 18.44
CA SER A 113 -19.40 -26.72 17.30
C SER A 113 -18.93 -25.45 16.56
N LEU A 114 -19.73 -24.38 16.57
CA LEU A 114 -19.30 -23.07 16.06
C LEU A 114 -18.33 -22.41 17.04
N THR A 115 -18.61 -22.48 18.35
CA THR A 115 -17.67 -21.99 19.38
C THR A 115 -16.30 -22.60 19.18
N ALA A 116 -16.22 -23.93 19.11
CA ALA A 116 -14.93 -24.63 18.93
C ALA A 116 -14.20 -24.21 17.64
N ALA A 117 -14.93 -24.10 16.51
CA ALA A 117 -14.32 -23.70 15.24
C ALA A 117 -13.79 -22.26 15.25
N TRP A 118 -14.52 -21.32 15.87
CA TRP A 118 -14.08 -19.94 16.01
C TRP A 118 -12.93 -19.80 17.00
N THR A 119 -12.96 -20.54 18.12
CA THR A 119 -11.83 -20.58 19.06
C THR A 119 -10.56 -21.08 18.37
N GLU A 120 -10.62 -22.17 17.62
CA GLU A 120 -9.46 -22.72 16.90
C GLU A 120 -8.92 -21.73 15.83
N LEU A 121 -9.80 -21.04 15.08
CA LEU A 121 -9.38 -20.00 14.15
C LEU A 121 -8.72 -18.82 14.87
N LEU A 122 -9.31 -18.35 15.97
CA LEU A 122 -8.78 -17.23 16.74
C LEU A 122 -7.45 -17.60 17.38
N ASP A 123 -7.29 -18.81 17.88
CA ASP A 123 -6.01 -19.29 18.41
C ASP A 123 -4.95 -19.27 17.30
N LEU A 124 -5.25 -19.78 16.10
CA LEU A 124 -4.33 -19.71 14.96
C LEU A 124 -3.94 -18.26 14.62
N LEU A 125 -4.94 -17.37 14.51
CA LEU A 125 -4.76 -15.95 14.22
C LEU A 125 -3.79 -15.31 15.22
N LEU A 126 -4.09 -15.45 16.52
CA LEU A 126 -3.41 -14.73 17.58
C LEU A 126 -2.01 -15.27 17.85
N HIS A 127 -1.82 -16.59 17.86
CA HIS A 127 -0.49 -17.18 18.06
C HIS A 127 0.42 -16.85 16.88
N THR A 128 -0.06 -16.97 15.62
CA THR A 128 0.76 -16.63 14.44
C THR A 128 1.20 -15.17 14.48
N MET A 129 0.30 -14.24 14.84
CA MET A 129 0.61 -12.82 14.94
C MET A 129 1.57 -12.53 16.10
N ALA A 130 1.34 -13.10 17.28
CA ALA A 130 2.18 -12.90 18.46
C ALA A 130 3.58 -13.47 18.25
N ASP A 131 3.69 -14.71 17.76
CA ASP A 131 4.96 -15.37 17.49
C ASP A 131 5.75 -14.61 16.43
N ALA A 132 5.10 -14.14 15.36
CA ALA A 132 5.77 -13.36 14.34
C ALA A 132 6.24 -11.99 14.85
N ALA A 133 5.54 -11.39 15.82
CA ALA A 133 5.94 -10.13 16.43
C ALA A 133 7.11 -10.30 17.40
N ASP A 134 7.10 -11.37 18.20
CA ASP A 134 8.11 -11.65 19.23
C ASP A 134 9.42 -12.20 18.64
N ASN A 135 9.37 -12.91 17.50
CA ASN A 135 10.53 -13.48 16.83
C ASN A 135 11.11 -12.59 15.70
N ASP A 136 10.68 -11.33 15.59
CA ASP A 136 11.20 -10.40 14.58
C ASP A 136 12.39 -9.60 15.13
N ASP A 137 13.58 -9.92 14.61
CA ASP A 137 14.86 -9.29 14.98
C ASP A 137 14.96 -7.82 14.54
N LEU A 138 14.07 -7.35 13.66
CA LEU A 138 14.02 -5.95 13.27
C LEU A 138 13.41 -5.07 14.39
N PRO A 139 13.76 -3.78 14.47
CA PRO A 139 13.08 -2.88 15.39
C PRO A 139 11.62 -2.67 14.98
N ALA A 140 10.74 -2.43 15.96
CA ALA A 140 9.33 -2.10 15.71
C ALA A 140 9.13 -0.84 14.85
N ALA A 141 10.07 0.10 14.97
CA ALA A 141 10.15 1.29 14.16
C ALA A 141 11.59 1.81 14.06
N TRP A 142 11.90 2.44 12.93
CA TRP A 142 13.13 3.17 12.66
C TRP A 142 12.88 4.66 12.81
N GLY A 143 13.81 5.37 13.44
CA GLY A 143 13.87 6.81 13.34
C GLY A 143 14.54 7.25 12.03
N ALA A 144 14.06 8.34 11.44
CA ALA A 144 14.69 8.97 10.29
C ALA A 144 14.65 10.48 10.36
N THR A 145 15.71 11.13 9.90
CA THR A 145 15.81 12.58 9.81
C THR A 145 15.48 13.02 8.40
N VAL A 146 14.59 14.01 8.25
CA VAL A 146 14.39 14.69 6.97
C VAL A 146 15.65 15.47 6.64
N VAL A 147 16.31 15.12 5.54
CA VAL A 147 17.54 15.78 5.06
C VAL A 147 17.25 16.78 3.95
N ASP A 148 16.14 16.61 3.23
CA ASP A 148 15.70 17.54 2.19
C ASP A 148 14.17 17.48 2.00
N HIS A 149 13.60 18.62 1.62
CA HIS A 149 12.17 18.79 1.37
C HIS A 149 11.96 19.74 0.19
N GLU A 150 11.61 19.18 -0.96
CA GLU A 150 11.44 19.91 -2.22
C GLU A 150 9.96 19.97 -2.61
N ARG A 151 9.36 21.17 -2.59
CA ARG A 151 8.01 21.38 -3.15
C ARG A 151 8.09 21.41 -4.67
N ARG A 152 7.87 20.26 -5.29
CA ARG A 152 7.93 20.06 -6.74
C ARG A 152 6.72 20.68 -7.46
N LEU A 153 5.55 20.64 -6.84
CA LEU A 153 4.34 21.35 -7.25
C LEU A 153 3.66 21.97 -6.01
N ASP A 154 2.64 22.79 -6.22
CA ASP A 154 1.88 23.39 -5.11
C ASP A 154 1.23 22.36 -4.18
N ASP A 155 0.87 21.20 -4.70
CA ASP A 155 0.27 20.11 -3.97
C ASP A 155 1.17 18.87 -3.83
N LEU A 156 2.42 18.91 -4.30
CA LEU A 156 3.33 17.76 -4.31
C LEU A 156 4.71 18.12 -3.76
N ALA A 157 5.22 17.31 -2.84
CA ALA A 157 6.58 17.42 -2.32
C ALA A 157 7.34 16.10 -2.47
N ILE A 158 8.65 16.23 -2.68
CA ILE A 158 9.63 15.15 -2.55
C ILE A 158 10.30 15.32 -1.20
N VAL A 159 10.24 14.29 -0.36
CA VAL A 159 10.85 14.28 0.97
C VAL A 159 11.96 13.25 0.98
N ARG A 160 13.18 13.67 1.31
CA ARG A 160 14.34 12.78 1.43
C ARG A 160 14.71 12.64 2.90
N LEU A 161 14.96 11.41 3.31
CA LEU A 161 15.27 11.07 4.69
C LEU A 161 16.54 10.22 4.77
N GLU A 162 17.20 10.29 5.91
CA GLU A 162 18.25 9.36 6.31
C GLU A 162 17.81 8.64 7.59
N THR A 163 17.74 7.31 7.53
CA THR A 163 17.34 6.46 8.65
C THR A 163 18.50 6.20 9.58
N ASP A 164 18.23 6.04 10.88
CA ASP A 164 19.28 5.77 11.89
C ASP A 164 20.03 4.45 11.62
N SER A 165 19.35 3.52 10.96
CA SER A 165 19.91 2.27 10.44
C SER A 165 19.18 1.85 9.17
N PRO A 166 19.81 1.09 8.25
CA PRO A 166 19.17 0.67 7.02
C PRO A 166 17.88 -0.12 7.25
N ILE A 167 16.85 0.19 6.48
CA ILE A 167 15.60 -0.57 6.46
C ILE A 167 15.66 -1.57 5.30
N PRO A 168 15.46 -2.88 5.54
CA PRO A 168 15.55 -3.91 4.51
C PRO A 168 14.26 -4.00 3.67
N TYR A 169 13.94 -2.95 2.92
CA TYR A 169 12.78 -2.94 2.02
C TYR A 169 13.18 -3.30 0.58
N GLY A 170 12.27 -3.96 -0.15
CA GLY A 170 12.42 -4.23 -1.58
C GLY A 170 11.98 -3.05 -2.44
N ALA A 171 12.61 -2.86 -3.60
CA ALA A 171 12.14 -1.87 -4.57
C ALA A 171 10.71 -2.18 -5.03
N GLY A 172 9.80 -1.22 -4.87
CA GLY A 172 8.36 -1.40 -5.09
C GLY A 172 7.52 -1.48 -3.82
N GLN A 173 8.15 -1.73 -2.67
CA GLN A 173 7.48 -1.73 -1.37
C GLN A 173 7.16 -0.32 -0.84
N TYR A 174 6.26 -0.28 0.12
CA TYR A 174 5.90 0.90 0.89
C TYR A 174 6.15 0.70 2.39
N LEU A 175 6.35 1.81 3.09
CA LEU A 175 6.63 1.84 4.51
C LEU A 175 5.49 2.52 5.25
N SER A 176 5.20 2.07 6.46
CA SER A 176 4.33 2.83 7.35
C SER A 176 5.10 4.00 7.95
N VAL A 177 4.58 5.21 7.80
CA VAL A 177 5.26 6.45 8.16
C VAL A 177 4.40 7.26 9.13
N GLN A 178 5.04 7.77 10.19
CA GLN A 178 4.48 8.76 11.10
C GLN A 178 5.36 10.00 11.09
N ILE A 179 4.74 11.17 10.91
CA ILE A 179 5.40 12.48 10.96
C ILE A 179 5.17 13.15 12.32
N PRO A 180 6.09 14.03 12.78
CA PRO A 180 5.96 14.69 14.07
C PRO A 180 4.77 15.65 14.16
N GLN A 181 4.33 16.25 13.04
CA GLN A 181 3.19 17.17 12.96
C GLN A 181 1.84 16.48 13.22
N ARG A 182 1.76 15.17 12.98
CA ARG A 182 0.55 14.35 13.12
C ARG A 182 0.88 13.05 13.86
N PRO A 183 1.22 13.12 15.17
CA PRO A 183 1.62 11.96 15.93
C PRO A 183 0.50 10.92 15.98
N ARG A 184 0.86 9.63 16.00
CA ARG A 184 -0.03 8.46 15.96
C ARG A 184 -0.88 8.30 14.68
N MET A 185 -0.71 9.17 13.67
CA MET A 185 -1.38 9.05 12.39
C MET A 185 -0.45 8.43 11.33
N TRP A 186 -0.36 7.10 11.34
CA TRP A 186 0.46 6.35 10.39
C TRP A 186 -0.13 6.34 8.98
N ARG A 187 0.70 6.55 7.95
CA ARG A 187 0.33 6.47 6.53
C ARG A 187 1.32 5.63 5.76
N TYR A 188 0.84 4.91 4.75
CA TYR A 188 1.71 4.13 3.89
C TYR A 188 2.25 5.02 2.77
N LEU A 189 3.57 5.07 2.62
CA LEU A 189 4.26 5.79 1.56
C LEU A 189 5.22 4.85 0.84
N SER A 190 5.11 4.79 -0.49
CA SER A 190 5.97 3.95 -1.32
C SER A 190 7.36 4.56 -1.47
N ALA A 191 8.41 3.78 -1.22
CA ALA A 191 9.77 4.24 -1.40
C ALA A 191 10.05 4.53 -2.88
N ALA A 192 10.61 5.70 -3.16
CA ALA A 192 10.88 6.16 -4.53
C ALA A 192 12.28 5.80 -5.04
N ILE A 193 13.12 5.23 -4.18
CA ILE A 193 14.48 4.75 -4.48
C ILE A 193 14.69 3.34 -3.89
N PRO A 194 15.61 2.53 -4.42
CA PRO A 194 15.99 1.24 -3.84
C PRO A 194 16.61 1.37 -2.45
N ALA A 195 16.46 0.33 -1.62
CA ALA A 195 17.16 0.25 -0.36
C ALA A 195 18.68 0.30 -0.56
N ASN A 196 19.38 0.92 0.39
CA ASN A 196 20.81 1.16 0.32
C ASN A 196 21.43 1.07 1.72
N PRO A 197 22.74 0.77 1.81
CA PRO A 197 23.41 0.59 3.10
C PRO A 197 23.57 1.88 3.91
N TYR A 198 23.24 3.04 3.33
CA TYR A 198 23.37 4.35 3.97
C TYR A 198 22.06 4.82 4.61
N GLY A 199 20.97 4.05 4.52
CA GLY A 199 19.68 4.41 5.12
C GLY A 199 18.95 5.55 4.40
N GLN A 200 19.32 5.87 3.15
CA GLN A 200 18.65 6.91 2.39
C GLN A 200 17.27 6.45 1.94
N LEU A 201 16.28 7.33 2.07
CA LEU A 201 14.90 7.13 1.65
C LEU A 201 14.39 8.36 0.90
N GLU A 202 13.46 8.15 -0.02
CA GLU A 202 12.76 9.22 -0.72
C GLU A 202 11.28 8.87 -0.85
N PHE A 203 10.41 9.82 -0.53
CA PHE A 203 8.96 9.71 -0.71
C PHE A 203 8.45 10.85 -1.58
N HIS A 204 7.56 10.52 -2.52
CA HIS A 204 6.82 11.50 -3.29
C HIS A 204 5.41 11.59 -2.73
N VAL A 205 5.02 12.75 -2.22
CA VAL A 205 3.76 12.91 -1.50
C VAL A 205 2.94 14.03 -2.13
N ARG A 206 1.74 13.68 -2.58
CA ARG A 206 0.73 14.64 -3.04
C ARG A 206 -0.33 14.85 -1.97
N ARG A 207 -0.78 16.08 -1.82
CA ARG A 207 -1.83 16.49 -0.90
C ARG A 207 -3.18 15.88 -1.31
N VAL A 208 -3.76 15.10 -0.41
CA VAL A 208 -5.15 14.63 -0.50
C VAL A 208 -6.08 15.66 0.16
N SER A 209 -7.10 16.11 -0.58
CA SER A 209 -8.12 17.02 -0.07
C SER A 209 -8.87 16.41 1.12
N GLY A 210 -9.06 17.18 2.21
CA GLY A 210 -9.66 16.69 3.45
C GLY A 210 -8.79 15.71 4.27
N GLY A 211 -7.59 15.37 3.78
CA GLY A 211 -6.63 14.55 4.52
C GLY A 211 -5.92 15.34 5.63
N TRP A 212 -5.53 14.66 6.71
CA TRP A 212 -4.84 15.29 7.84
C TRP A 212 -3.31 15.25 7.73
N VAL A 213 -2.78 14.20 7.09
CA VAL A 213 -1.34 13.89 7.09
C VAL A 213 -0.66 14.41 5.82
N SER A 214 -1.20 14.11 4.63
CA SER A 214 -0.58 14.55 3.37
C SER A 214 -0.44 16.07 3.24
N PRO A 215 -1.38 16.95 3.68
CA PRO A 215 -1.12 18.39 3.64
C PRO A 215 -0.03 18.82 4.61
N ALA A 216 0.07 18.17 5.78
CA ALA A 216 1.14 18.45 6.74
C ALA A 216 2.50 18.03 6.19
N ILE A 217 2.59 16.88 5.50
CA ILE A 217 3.83 16.49 4.82
C ILE A 217 4.24 17.55 3.79
N VAL A 218 3.33 17.95 2.91
CA VAL A 218 3.65 18.85 1.78
C VAL A 218 3.95 20.29 2.22
N ASN A 219 3.28 20.79 3.27
CA ASN A 219 3.34 22.21 3.64
C ASN A 219 4.14 22.50 4.91
N GLU A 220 4.29 21.52 5.80
CA GLU A 220 4.78 21.74 7.17
C GLU A 220 6.07 20.96 7.48
N THR A 221 6.48 20.01 6.64
CA THR A 221 7.74 19.27 6.82
C THR A 221 8.94 20.21 6.72
N GLN A 222 9.90 20.04 7.65
CA GLN A 222 11.14 20.79 7.69
C GLN A 222 12.34 19.84 7.72
N VAL A 223 13.46 20.30 7.15
CA VAL A 223 14.75 19.63 7.32
C VAL A 223 15.09 19.58 8.82
N GLY A 224 15.49 18.40 9.29
CA GLY A 224 15.71 18.11 10.71
C GLY A 224 14.53 17.45 11.42
N ASP A 225 13.34 17.40 10.81
CA ASP A 225 12.21 16.67 11.37
C ASP A 225 12.54 15.19 11.56
N ARG A 226 12.06 14.62 12.67
CA ARG A 226 12.24 13.20 13.00
C ARG A 226 10.97 12.42 12.73
N TRP A 227 11.02 11.62 11.69
CA TRP A 227 9.95 10.72 11.29
C TRP A 227 10.16 9.34 11.90
N LEU A 228 9.08 8.60 12.09
CA LEU A 228 9.13 7.18 12.42
C LEU A 228 8.66 6.36 11.21
N LEU A 229 9.42 5.33 10.88
CA LEU A 229 9.07 4.35 9.86
C LEU A 229 8.89 2.99 10.51
N SER A 230 8.02 2.16 9.97
CA SER A 230 7.86 0.77 10.42
C SER A 230 7.91 -0.17 9.22
N SER A 231 7.66 -1.46 9.48
CA SER A 231 7.98 -2.57 8.59
C SER A 231 7.56 -2.34 7.14
N PRO A 232 8.41 -2.72 6.17
CA PRO A 232 8.06 -2.65 4.78
C PRO A 232 6.93 -3.62 4.45
N LEU A 233 6.09 -3.18 3.52
CA LEU A 233 4.86 -3.82 3.09
C LEU A 233 4.71 -3.67 1.57
N GLY A 234 3.79 -4.43 1.00
CA GLY A 234 3.56 -4.45 -0.44
C GLY A 234 4.34 -5.55 -1.14
N GLY A 235 3.81 -5.95 -2.30
CA GLY A 235 4.31 -7.06 -3.10
C GLY A 235 4.49 -6.70 -4.57
N LEU A 236 4.58 -5.42 -4.88
CA LEU A 236 4.82 -4.97 -6.23
C LEU A 236 6.29 -5.19 -6.59
N GLU A 237 6.55 -6.24 -7.36
CA GLU A 237 7.89 -6.63 -7.79
C GLU A 237 7.86 -7.21 -9.22
N VAL A 238 9.02 -7.21 -9.87
CA VAL A 238 9.23 -7.86 -11.16
C VAL A 238 9.68 -9.31 -10.93
N ASP A 239 8.89 -10.28 -11.38
CA ASP A 239 9.30 -11.68 -11.44
C ASP A 239 10.28 -11.85 -12.61
N ARG A 240 11.55 -12.03 -12.28
CA ARG A 240 12.64 -12.13 -13.27
C ARG A 240 12.81 -13.53 -13.82
N ASP A 241 12.28 -14.54 -13.14
CA ASP A 241 12.38 -15.94 -13.56
C ASP A 241 11.26 -16.31 -14.54
N SER A 242 10.21 -15.48 -14.62
CA SER A 242 9.12 -15.61 -15.59
C SER A 242 9.58 -15.60 -17.06
N GLY A 243 10.71 -14.95 -17.36
CA GLY A 243 11.17 -14.69 -18.73
C GLY A 243 10.29 -13.70 -19.51
N GLN A 244 9.26 -13.13 -18.87
CA GLN A 244 8.35 -12.17 -19.47
C GLN A 244 8.92 -10.75 -19.41
N ASP A 245 8.63 -9.97 -20.44
CA ASP A 245 8.86 -8.54 -20.41
C ASP A 245 7.89 -7.83 -19.43
N VAL A 246 8.15 -6.57 -19.10
CA VAL A 246 7.37 -5.82 -18.09
C VAL A 246 6.60 -4.66 -18.72
N LEU A 247 5.40 -4.43 -18.24
CA LEU A 247 4.63 -3.20 -18.44
C LEU A 247 4.40 -2.52 -17.08
N MET A 248 4.88 -1.29 -16.94
CA MET A 248 4.69 -0.47 -15.74
C MET A 248 3.76 0.70 -16.08
N ILE A 249 2.70 0.90 -15.30
CA ILE A 249 1.72 1.97 -15.50
C ILE A 249 1.61 2.78 -14.20
N GLY A 250 2.23 3.95 -14.18
CA GLY A 250 2.28 4.84 -13.02
C GLY A 250 1.49 6.12 -13.27
N SER A 251 0.77 6.63 -12.26
CA SER A 251 0.19 7.98 -12.34
C SER A 251 0.41 8.79 -11.06
N GLY A 252 0.75 10.07 -11.22
CA GLY A 252 1.06 10.97 -10.11
C GLY A 252 2.18 10.39 -9.24
N THR A 253 2.01 10.42 -7.91
CA THR A 253 3.00 9.84 -6.98
C THR A 253 3.05 8.31 -7.00
N GLY A 254 2.12 7.64 -7.72
CA GLY A 254 2.18 6.20 -7.98
C GLY A 254 3.39 5.77 -8.82
N ILE A 255 4.14 6.72 -9.39
CA ILE A 255 5.41 6.43 -10.05
C ILE A 255 6.51 6.01 -9.08
N ALA A 256 6.44 6.41 -7.79
CA ALA A 256 7.49 6.16 -6.81
C ALA A 256 7.94 4.68 -6.72
N PRO A 257 7.03 3.69 -6.48
CA PRO A 257 7.45 2.30 -6.39
C PRO A 257 7.98 1.74 -7.72
N LEU A 258 7.49 2.23 -8.86
CA LEU A 258 7.93 1.82 -10.20
C LEU A 258 9.33 2.39 -10.49
N ARG A 259 9.57 3.65 -10.14
CA ARG A 259 10.87 4.31 -10.24
C ARG A 259 11.92 3.58 -9.41
N ALA A 260 11.60 3.22 -8.16
CA ALA A 260 12.50 2.43 -7.32
C ALA A 260 12.91 1.13 -8.01
N GLN A 261 11.96 0.38 -8.58
CA GLN A 261 12.26 -0.86 -9.31
C GLN A 261 13.15 -0.62 -10.54
N VAL A 262 12.87 0.43 -11.33
CA VAL A 262 13.69 0.78 -12.50
C VAL A 262 15.11 1.15 -12.10
N MET A 263 15.29 1.94 -11.02
CA MET A 263 16.60 2.28 -10.50
C MET A 263 17.37 1.04 -10.00
N GLU A 264 16.69 0.10 -9.34
CA GLU A 264 17.29 -1.16 -8.90
C GLU A 264 17.74 -2.01 -10.09
N MET A 265 16.89 -2.12 -11.12
CA MET A 265 17.21 -2.82 -12.36
C MET A 265 18.40 -2.19 -13.09
N ALA A 266 18.53 -0.87 -13.10
CA ALA A 266 19.66 -0.17 -13.73
C ALA A 266 21.03 -0.49 -13.11
N MET A 267 21.07 -1.02 -11.89
CA MET A 267 22.32 -1.50 -11.25
C MET A 267 22.72 -2.91 -11.71
N ARG A 268 21.92 -3.55 -12.57
CA ARG A 268 22.10 -4.94 -13.01
C ARG A 268 22.47 -5.00 -14.49
N SER A 269 23.11 -6.10 -14.89
CA SER A 269 23.57 -6.32 -16.28
C SER A 269 22.51 -6.87 -17.23
N ASN A 270 21.51 -7.60 -16.72
CA ASN A 270 20.48 -8.25 -17.53
C ASN A 270 19.08 -7.99 -16.96
N ASN A 271 18.26 -7.29 -17.74
CA ASN A 271 16.90 -6.90 -17.38
C ASN A 271 15.92 -7.23 -18.50
N PRO A 272 14.67 -7.59 -18.18
CA PRO A 272 13.61 -7.69 -19.18
C PRO A 272 13.35 -6.32 -19.84
N ARG A 273 12.71 -6.30 -21.01
CA ARG A 273 12.31 -5.02 -21.60
C ARG A 273 11.16 -4.45 -20.79
N VAL A 274 11.27 -3.19 -20.40
CA VAL A 274 10.28 -2.48 -19.60
C VAL A 274 9.67 -1.36 -20.44
N HIS A 275 8.36 -1.43 -20.65
CA HIS A 275 7.59 -0.28 -21.14
C HIS A 275 6.92 0.38 -19.94
N MET A 276 7.25 1.65 -19.69
CA MET A 276 6.73 2.43 -18.59
C MET A 276 5.87 3.58 -19.11
N PHE A 277 4.58 3.55 -18.80
CA PHE A 277 3.67 4.67 -19.06
C PHE A 277 3.55 5.52 -17.80
N VAL A 278 3.82 6.81 -17.94
CA VAL A 278 3.80 7.79 -16.85
C VAL A 278 2.65 8.77 -17.10
N GLY A 279 1.63 8.72 -16.26
CA GLY A 279 0.39 9.46 -16.43
C GLY A 279 0.21 10.62 -15.46
N GLY A 280 -0.23 11.76 -15.98
CA GLY A 280 -0.68 12.92 -15.23
C GLY A 280 -2.06 13.40 -15.71
N LYS A 281 -2.75 14.25 -14.93
CA LYS A 281 -3.93 14.94 -15.46
C LYS A 281 -3.45 16.04 -16.42
N TYR A 282 -2.50 16.84 -15.96
CA TYR A 282 -1.87 17.92 -16.70
C TYR A 282 -0.40 17.59 -17.02
N PRO A 283 0.25 18.24 -18.00
CA PRO A 283 1.68 18.08 -18.25
C PRO A 283 2.56 18.26 -17.00
N CYS A 284 2.27 19.22 -16.12
CA CYS A 284 3.02 19.47 -14.88
C CYS A 284 2.96 18.29 -13.89
N ASP A 285 1.97 17.41 -14.00
CA ASP A 285 1.87 16.20 -13.17
C ASP A 285 2.91 15.14 -13.56
N LEU A 286 3.62 15.30 -14.69
CA LEU A 286 4.77 14.49 -15.11
C LEU A 286 6.07 14.96 -14.41
N TYR A 287 5.98 15.29 -13.13
CA TYR A 287 6.99 16.04 -12.36
C TYR A 287 8.38 15.39 -12.24
N ASP A 288 8.46 14.07 -12.47
CA ASP A 288 9.69 13.26 -12.37
C ASP A 288 10.08 12.61 -13.72
N ILE A 289 9.50 13.08 -14.82
CA ILE A 289 9.75 12.52 -16.15
C ILE A 289 11.21 12.66 -16.58
N GLU A 290 11.87 13.73 -16.14
CA GLU A 290 13.29 13.99 -16.42
C GLU A 290 14.20 12.91 -15.81
N THR A 291 13.92 12.50 -14.56
CA THR A 291 14.65 11.40 -13.91
C THR A 291 14.50 10.09 -14.69
N LEU A 292 13.28 9.77 -15.11
CA LEU A 292 12.98 8.55 -15.87
C LEU A 292 13.58 8.59 -17.28
N TRP A 293 13.64 9.77 -17.90
CA TRP A 293 14.34 9.97 -19.17
C TRP A 293 15.85 9.76 -19.04
N HIS A 294 16.50 10.33 -18.02
CA HIS A 294 17.92 10.08 -17.76
C HIS A 294 18.22 8.58 -17.57
N LEU A 295 17.33 7.86 -16.89
CA LEU A 295 17.44 6.41 -16.75
C LEU A 295 17.32 5.71 -18.11
N SER A 296 16.37 6.10 -18.97
CA SER A 296 16.19 5.43 -20.27
C SER A 296 17.35 5.67 -21.25
N LEU A 297 18.03 6.81 -21.16
CA LEU A 297 19.23 7.08 -21.97
C LEU A 297 20.37 6.07 -21.74
N SER A 298 20.53 5.63 -20.49
CA SER A 298 21.59 4.69 -20.10
C SER A 298 21.14 3.23 -20.13
N ASN A 299 19.84 2.97 -20.32
CA ASN A 299 19.23 1.65 -20.19
C ASN A 299 18.34 1.34 -21.41
N PRO A 300 18.89 0.71 -22.47
CA PRO A 300 18.15 0.47 -23.72
C PRO A 300 16.97 -0.50 -23.58
N TRP A 301 16.90 -1.24 -22.47
CA TRP A 301 15.77 -2.11 -22.13
C TRP A 301 14.57 -1.31 -21.59
N LEU A 302 14.73 -0.03 -21.22
CA LEU A 302 13.69 0.83 -20.65
C LEU A 302 13.12 1.79 -21.71
N THR A 303 11.81 1.74 -21.90
CA THR A 303 11.06 2.69 -22.72
C THR A 303 10.10 3.47 -21.84
N VAL A 304 10.18 4.81 -21.86
CA VAL A 304 9.32 5.70 -21.05
C VAL A 304 8.39 6.49 -21.97
N VAL A 305 7.08 6.40 -21.72
CA VAL A 305 6.04 7.06 -22.51
C VAL A 305 5.23 8.00 -21.60
N PRO A 306 5.39 9.32 -21.73
CA PRO A 306 4.59 10.28 -20.99
C PRO A 306 3.16 10.37 -21.53
N VAL A 307 2.19 10.47 -20.64
CA VAL A 307 0.76 10.60 -20.97
C VAL A 307 0.12 11.68 -20.08
N SER A 308 -0.62 12.60 -20.68
CA SER A 308 -1.50 13.50 -19.92
C SER A 308 -2.91 13.50 -20.47
N GLU A 309 -3.90 13.73 -19.60
CA GLU A 309 -5.29 13.82 -20.04
C GLU A 309 -5.55 15.13 -20.79
N GLU A 310 -5.00 16.22 -20.25
CA GLU A 310 -5.10 17.57 -20.78
C GLU A 310 -3.84 17.93 -21.59
N ASP A 311 -3.99 18.82 -22.58
CA ASP A 311 -2.87 19.27 -23.41
C ASP A 311 -2.03 20.34 -22.74
N GLU A 312 -2.65 21.21 -21.98
CA GLU A 312 -2.02 22.38 -21.36
C GLU A 312 -2.08 22.30 -19.84
N ASP A 313 -1.14 22.97 -19.19
CA ASP A 313 -1.16 23.13 -17.75
C ASP A 313 -2.31 24.03 -17.29
N PRO A 314 -2.82 23.83 -16.07
CA PRO A 314 -3.93 24.63 -15.58
C PRO A 314 -3.47 26.07 -15.34
N TRP A 315 -4.40 27.03 -15.43
CA TRP A 315 -4.09 28.47 -15.35
C TRP A 315 -3.37 28.91 -14.06
N TRP A 316 -3.48 28.15 -12.97
CA TRP A 316 -2.78 28.43 -11.73
C TRP A 316 -1.33 27.93 -11.71
N HIS A 317 -0.94 27.02 -12.61
CA HIS A 317 0.44 26.60 -12.79
C HIS A 317 1.15 27.62 -13.68
N THR A 318 1.98 28.45 -13.07
CA THR A 318 2.66 29.57 -13.75
C THR A 318 4.08 29.24 -14.19
N ILE A 319 4.60 28.09 -13.79
CA ILE A 319 5.91 27.62 -14.22
C ILE A 319 5.75 27.03 -15.63
N PRO A 320 6.48 27.51 -16.64
CA PRO A 320 6.41 26.92 -17.97
C PRO A 320 6.87 25.47 -17.93
N ALA A 321 6.16 24.59 -18.65
CA ALA A 321 6.63 23.23 -18.85
C ALA A 321 8.03 23.26 -19.50
N PRO A 322 9.00 22.50 -18.97
CA PRO A 322 10.29 22.37 -19.64
C PRO A 322 10.10 21.76 -21.03
N GLU A 323 10.96 22.13 -21.98
CA GLU A 323 10.98 21.47 -23.29
C GLU A 323 11.19 19.96 -23.10
N ALA A 324 10.45 19.15 -23.86
CA ALA A 324 10.58 17.70 -23.81
C ALA A 324 12.03 17.32 -24.11
N PRO A 325 12.70 16.58 -23.21
CA PRO A 325 14.10 16.22 -23.43
C PRO A 325 14.32 15.45 -24.73
N PRO A 326 15.43 15.71 -25.47
CA PRO A 326 15.71 15.00 -26.72
C PRO A 326 15.72 13.48 -26.53
N GLY A 327 15.04 12.76 -27.43
CA GLY A 327 14.97 11.30 -27.39
C GLY A 327 13.90 10.73 -26.44
N LEU A 328 13.20 11.56 -25.66
CA LEU A 328 11.99 11.12 -24.97
C LEU A 328 10.86 10.89 -25.97
N HIS A 329 10.03 9.88 -25.73
CA HIS A 329 8.84 9.67 -26.55
C HIS A 329 7.89 10.86 -26.45
N GLN A 330 7.25 11.19 -27.58
CA GLN A 330 6.25 12.24 -27.62
C GLN A 330 5.13 11.95 -26.61
N ARG A 331 4.78 12.97 -25.81
CA ARG A 331 3.67 12.88 -24.88
C ARG A 331 2.38 12.54 -25.61
N LEU A 332 1.71 11.49 -25.14
CA LEU A 332 0.42 11.08 -25.65
C LEU A 332 -0.71 11.75 -24.85
N GLN A 333 -1.81 12.03 -25.52
CA GLN A 333 -2.99 12.64 -24.90
C GLN A 333 -4.09 11.60 -24.64
N GLY A 334 -4.69 11.67 -23.45
CA GLY A 334 -5.90 10.96 -23.07
C GLY A 334 -5.79 10.20 -21.75
N GLN A 335 -6.89 9.57 -21.34
CA GLN A 335 -6.91 8.76 -20.12
C GLN A 335 -5.88 7.63 -20.19
N LEU A 336 -5.00 7.57 -19.19
CA LEU A 336 -3.84 6.67 -19.14
C LEU A 336 -4.19 5.23 -19.56
N GLY A 337 -5.14 4.60 -18.88
CA GLY A 337 -5.53 3.22 -19.18
C GLY A 337 -6.05 3.00 -20.60
N ARG A 338 -6.78 3.98 -21.18
CA ARG A 338 -7.24 3.90 -22.57
C ARG A 338 -6.09 4.06 -23.56
N VAL A 339 -5.13 4.93 -23.26
CA VAL A 339 -3.92 5.10 -24.08
C VAL A 339 -3.12 3.80 -24.09
N VAL A 340 -2.85 3.22 -22.92
CA VAL A 340 -2.09 1.97 -22.81
C VAL A 340 -2.79 0.82 -23.54
N ALA A 341 -4.11 0.68 -23.40
CA ALA A 341 -4.88 -0.39 -24.05
C ALA A 341 -4.89 -0.31 -25.59
N ARG A 342 -4.61 0.86 -26.20
CA ARG A 342 -4.52 1.00 -27.67
C ARG A 342 -3.30 0.31 -28.27
N PHE A 343 -2.27 0.04 -27.48
CA PHE A 343 -1.04 -0.60 -27.93
C PHE A 343 -1.15 -2.13 -28.02
N GLY A 344 -2.21 -2.73 -27.48
CA GLY A 344 -2.49 -4.17 -27.56
C GLY A 344 -3.00 -4.76 -26.25
N SER A 345 -3.08 -6.09 -26.21
CA SER A 345 -3.52 -6.85 -25.03
C SER A 345 -2.45 -7.01 -23.97
N TRP A 346 -1.17 -6.76 -24.28
CA TRP A 346 -0.05 -6.93 -23.34
C TRP A 346 0.04 -8.32 -22.68
N ALA A 347 -0.53 -9.34 -23.32
CA ALA A 347 -0.60 -10.71 -22.78
C ALA A 347 0.77 -11.42 -22.70
N ASP A 348 1.82 -10.82 -23.26
CA ASP A 348 3.21 -11.25 -23.23
C ASP A 348 4.01 -10.67 -22.05
N ARG A 349 3.37 -9.87 -21.19
CA ARG A 349 4.04 -9.12 -20.11
C ARG A 349 3.44 -9.37 -18.75
N GLN A 350 4.28 -9.26 -17.74
CA GLN A 350 3.83 -8.98 -16.38
C GLN A 350 3.50 -7.48 -16.27
N ILE A 351 2.38 -7.15 -15.65
CA ILE A 351 1.82 -5.80 -15.65
C ILE A 351 1.73 -5.29 -14.21
N GLN A 352 2.30 -4.11 -13.97
CA GLN A 352 2.23 -3.43 -12.69
C GLN A 352 1.52 -2.08 -12.86
N ILE A 353 0.55 -1.80 -11.99
CA ILE A 353 -0.20 -0.54 -11.99
C ILE A 353 -0.09 0.12 -10.62
N SER A 354 0.25 1.41 -10.59
CA SER A 354 0.32 2.19 -9.35
C SER A 354 -0.15 3.63 -9.52
N GLY A 355 -0.97 4.09 -8.58
CA GLY A 355 -1.56 5.43 -8.58
C GLY A 355 -2.86 5.47 -7.77
N SER A 356 -3.74 6.41 -8.07
CA SER A 356 -5.00 6.55 -7.32
C SER A 356 -5.93 5.34 -7.52
N PRO A 357 -6.77 4.99 -6.52
CA PRO A 357 -7.74 3.90 -6.65
C PRO A 357 -8.64 4.02 -7.89
N ALA A 358 -9.06 5.24 -8.22
CA ALA A 358 -9.84 5.52 -9.41
C ALA A 358 -9.06 5.21 -10.70
N MET A 359 -7.81 5.63 -10.79
CA MET A 359 -6.93 5.37 -11.94
C MET A 359 -6.65 3.88 -12.12
N ILE A 360 -6.33 3.18 -11.03
CA ILE A 360 -6.09 1.72 -11.07
C ILE A 360 -7.34 1.01 -11.60
N LYS A 361 -8.52 1.31 -11.04
CA LYS A 361 -9.78 0.69 -11.47
C LYS A 361 -10.09 0.95 -12.95
N THR A 362 -9.95 2.17 -13.44
CA THR A 362 -10.22 2.50 -14.85
C THR A 362 -9.19 1.89 -15.79
N THR A 363 -7.92 1.78 -15.37
CA THR A 363 -6.85 1.15 -16.15
C THR A 363 -7.04 -0.35 -16.25
N VAL A 364 -7.33 -1.04 -15.15
CA VAL A 364 -7.65 -2.48 -15.15
C VAL A 364 -8.82 -2.76 -16.09
N TYR A 365 -9.90 -1.97 -15.98
CA TYR A 365 -11.07 -2.12 -16.86
C TYR A 365 -10.73 -1.92 -18.34
N ALA A 366 -9.92 -0.91 -18.67
CA ALA A 366 -9.50 -0.64 -20.05
C ALA A 366 -8.62 -1.76 -20.62
N LEU A 367 -7.68 -2.27 -19.83
CA LEU A 367 -6.80 -3.37 -20.21
C LEU A 367 -7.58 -4.67 -20.45
N GLN A 368 -8.48 -5.03 -19.53
CA GLN A 368 -9.33 -6.21 -19.69
C GLN A 368 -10.25 -6.08 -20.91
N GLY A 369 -10.83 -4.90 -21.14
CA GLY A 369 -11.60 -4.61 -22.35
C GLY A 369 -10.77 -4.72 -23.64
N GLY A 370 -9.47 -4.49 -23.56
CA GLY A 370 -8.49 -4.72 -24.63
C GLY A 370 -7.97 -6.17 -24.73
N GLY A 371 -8.47 -7.10 -23.91
CA GLY A 371 -8.08 -8.50 -23.93
C GLY A 371 -6.89 -8.88 -23.05
N THR A 372 -6.49 -8.01 -22.11
CA THR A 372 -5.42 -8.31 -21.14
C THR A 372 -5.89 -9.34 -20.11
N PRO A 373 -5.17 -10.47 -19.92
CA PRO A 373 -5.50 -11.44 -18.89
C PRO A 373 -5.40 -10.85 -17.46
N PRO A 374 -6.42 -10.98 -16.61
CA PRO A 374 -6.44 -10.38 -15.28
C PRO A 374 -5.31 -10.87 -14.36
N GLU A 375 -4.89 -12.12 -14.50
CA GLU A 375 -3.83 -12.75 -13.72
C GLU A 375 -2.44 -12.14 -13.94
N LEU A 376 -2.24 -11.42 -15.06
CA LEU A 376 -0.99 -10.73 -15.36
C LEU A 376 -0.92 -9.33 -14.72
N ILE A 377 -2.05 -8.82 -14.21
CA ILE A 377 -2.16 -7.46 -13.67
C ILE A 377 -1.97 -7.48 -12.16
N ARG A 378 -0.92 -6.80 -11.69
CA ARG A 378 -0.61 -6.59 -10.28
C ARG A 378 -0.72 -5.12 -9.89
N HIS A 379 -1.25 -4.87 -8.71
CA HIS A 379 -1.22 -3.59 -8.03
C HIS A 379 -1.29 -3.87 -6.52
N ASP A 380 -0.74 -2.97 -5.70
CA ASP A 380 -0.94 -3.08 -4.25
C ASP A 380 -2.42 -2.89 -3.89
N PRO A 381 -2.87 -3.40 -2.72
CA PRO A 381 -4.24 -3.20 -2.25
C PRO A 381 -4.63 -1.73 -2.21
N LEU A 382 -5.86 -1.43 -2.64
CA LEU A 382 -6.43 -0.10 -2.55
C LEU A 382 -6.88 0.13 -1.10
N ILE A 383 -6.10 0.88 -0.32
CA ILE A 383 -6.34 1.15 1.12
C ILE A 383 -7.20 2.39 1.33
#